data_AF-A0A438XHY3-F1
#
_entry.id   AF-A0A438XHY3-F1
#
_cell.length_a   1.000
_cell.length_b   1.000
_cell.length_c   1.000
_cell.angle_alpha   90.00
_cell.angle_beta   90.00
_cell.angle_gamma   90.00
#
_symmetry.space_group_name_H-M   'P 1'
#
loop_
_entity.id
_entity.type
_entity.pdbx_description
1 polymer ?
#
loop_
_entity_poly.entity_id
_entity_poly.type
_entity_poly.pdbx_seq_one_letter_code
_entity_poly.pdbx_strand_id
1 'polypeptide(L)' 'MKKLILVIFLTLVLSVSAKEVKIVFLETSDIHGRLFSYDYAVGEQKPNNGLTRIATLIK' A
#
# COMPACT_ATOMS: atom_id res chain seq x y z
N MET A 1 -7.21 -38.81 -28.05
CA MET A 1 -6.14 -37.82 -28.26
C MET A 1 -6.63 -36.38 -28.22
N LYS A 2 -7.58 -35.95 -29.06
CA LYS A 2 -8.06 -34.54 -29.10
C LYS A 2 -8.60 -34.00 -27.76
N LYS A 3 -9.35 -34.80 -27.00
CA LYS A 3 -9.86 -34.41 -25.67
C LYS A 3 -8.75 -34.22 -24.63
N LEU A 4 -7.70 -35.02 -24.69
CA LEU A 4 -6.55 -34.92 -23.78
C LEU A 4 -5.77 -33.62 -24.03
N ILE A 5 -5.57 -33.28 -25.31
CA ILE A 5 -4.93 -32.02 -25.72
C ILE A 5 -5.75 -30.82 -25.25
N LEU A 6 -7.08 -30.88 -25.35
CA LEU A 6 -7.98 -29.84 -24.88
C LEU A 6 -7.86 -29.62 -23.36
N VAL A 7 -7.81 -30.70 -22.58
CA VAL A 7 -7.66 -30.64 -21.12
C VAL A 7 -6.31 -30.02 -20.75
N ILE A 8 -5.21 -30.47 -21.41
CA ILE A 8 -3.87 -29.92 -21.18
C ILE A 8 -3.82 -28.43 -21.52
N PHE A 9 -4.39 -28.05 -22.67
CA PHE A 9 -4.46 -26.65 -23.10
C PHE A 9 -5.26 -25.79 -22.10
N LEU A 10 -6.40 -26.30 -21.62
CA LEU A 10 -7.23 -25.60 -20.64
C LEU A 10 -6.51 -25.40 -19.31
N THR A 11 -5.82 -26.44 -18.81
CA THR A 11 -5.02 -26.34 -17.58
C THR A 11 -3.85 -25.36 -17.72
N LEU A 12 -3.23 -25.29 -18.91
CA LEU A 12 -2.12 -24.37 -19.17
C LEU A 12 -2.59 -22.91 -19.18
N VAL A 13 -3.74 -22.63 -19.81
CA VAL A 13 -4.33 -21.28 -19.84
C VAL A 13 -4.67 -20.78 -18.43
N LEU A 14 -5.25 -21.64 -17.59
CA LEU A 14 -5.60 -21.28 -16.21
C LEU A 14 -4.36 -20.99 -15.36
N SER A 15 -3.25 -21.70 -15.57
CA SER A 15 -1.99 -21.47 -14.86
C SER A 15 -1.27 -20.18 -15.29
N VAL A 16 -1.41 -19.76 -16.55
CA VAL A 16 -0.73 -18.56 -17.10
C VAL A 16 -1.57 -17.30 -16.89
N SER A 17 -2.88 -17.42 -16.74
CA SER A 17 -3.79 -16.27 -16.64
C SER A 17 -3.92 -15.67 -15.23
N ALA A 18 -3.24 -16.23 -14.21
CA ALA A 18 -3.24 -15.68 -12.87
C ALA A 18 -2.25 -14.51 -12.76
N LYS A 19 -2.70 -13.31 -13.11
CA LYS A 19 -1.93 -12.08 -12.87
C LYS A 19 -1.92 -11.78 -11.38
N GLU A 20 -0.75 -11.88 -10.75
CA GLU A 20 -0.57 -11.40 -9.38
C GLU A 20 -0.78 -9.89 -9.31
N VAL A 21 -1.62 -9.44 -8.38
CA VAL A 21 -1.90 -8.02 -8.15
C VAL A 21 -1.53 -7.69 -6.71
N LYS A 22 -0.54 -6.81 -6.53
CA LYS A 22 -0.16 -6.28 -5.21
C LYS A 22 -1.05 -5.08 -4.87
N ILE A 23 -1.84 -5.20 -3.81
CA ILE A 23 -2.65 -4.12 -3.25
C ILE A 23 -1.98 -3.65 -1.95
N VAL A 24 -1.79 -2.34 -1.82
CA VAL A 24 -1.19 -1.72 -0.62
C VAL A 24 -2.19 -0.71 -0.06
N PHE A 25 -2.56 -0.88 1.20
CA PHE A 25 -3.39 0.06 1.94
C PHE A 25 -2.50 0.89 2.86
N LEU A 26 -2.63 2.21 2.78
CA LEU A 26 -1.96 3.16 3.65
C LEU A 26 -3.03 4.02 4.30
N GLU A 27 -2.90 4.26 5.60
CA GLU A 27 -3.88 4.96 6.40
C GLU A 27 -3.18 5.77 7.49
N THR A 28 -3.78 6.88 7.88
CA THR A 28 -3.39 7.66 9.05
C THR A 28 -4.59 7.78 9.97
N SER A 29 -4.38 7.54 11.26
CA SER A 29 -5.39 7.77 12.29
C SER A 29 -4.97 8.95 13.19
N ASP A 30 -5.95 9.57 13.85
CA ASP A 30 -5.71 10.44 15.02
C ASP A 30 -4.72 11.59 14.78
N ILE A 31 -4.76 12.21 13.59
CA ILE A 31 -3.87 13.33 13.26
C ILE A 31 -4.13 14.53 14.18
N HIS A 32 -5.35 14.71 14.70
CA HIS A 32 -5.71 15.75 15.67
C HIS A 32 -5.15 17.16 15.35
N GLY A 33 -5.19 17.56 14.06
CA GLY A 33 -4.70 18.86 13.61
C GLY A 33 -3.18 19.02 13.61
N ARG A 34 -2.41 17.95 13.86
CA ARG A 34 -0.94 17.96 13.87
C ARG A 34 -0.39 17.88 12.44
N LEU A 35 -0.45 19.02 11.75
CA LEU A 35 0.01 19.12 10.36
C LEU A 35 1.55 19.16 10.26
N PHE A 36 2.18 19.97 11.09
CA PHE A 36 3.63 20.20 11.07
C PHE A 36 4.35 19.44 12.19
N SER A 37 5.66 19.28 12.04
CA SER A 37 6.55 18.69 13.04
C SER A 37 6.88 19.65 14.19
N TYR A 38 5.85 20.34 14.73
CA TYR A 38 5.99 21.41 15.71
C TYR A 38 4.97 21.25 16.85
N ASP A 39 5.41 21.50 18.08
CA ASP A 39 4.58 21.48 19.28
C ASP A 39 4.23 22.90 19.70
N TYR A 40 3.00 23.31 19.39
CA TYR A 40 2.50 24.64 19.72
C TYR A 40 2.24 24.84 21.22
N ALA A 41 2.14 23.78 22.02
CA ALA A 41 1.89 23.92 23.46
C ALA A 41 3.15 24.35 24.22
N VAL A 42 4.33 23.89 23.77
CA VAL A 42 5.62 24.21 24.39
C VAL A 42 6.52 25.10 23.51
N GLY A 43 6.14 25.36 22.27
CA GLY A 43 6.87 26.25 21.37
C GLY A 43 8.12 25.63 20.75
N GLU A 44 8.17 24.30 20.61
CA GLU A 44 9.37 23.56 20.20
C GLU A 44 9.16 22.69 18.96
N GLN A 45 10.25 22.43 18.22
CA GLN A 45 10.25 21.46 17.13
C GLN A 45 10.16 20.03 17.67
N LYS A 46 9.33 19.20 17.05
CA LYS A 46 9.20 17.76 17.34
C LYS A 46 9.45 16.97 16.05
N PRO A 47 10.69 16.53 15.78
CA PRO A 47 11.08 16.02 14.46
C PRO A 47 10.40 14.70 14.04
N ASN A 48 9.75 14.00 14.98
CA ASN A 48 9.14 12.67 14.75
C ASN A 48 7.61 12.71 14.82
N ASN A 49 6.98 13.82 14.47
CA ASN A 49 5.52 13.90 14.40
C ASN A 49 5.06 14.76 13.21
N GLY A 50 3.74 14.80 13.00
CA GLY A 50 3.11 15.67 12.01
C GLY A 50 2.89 15.00 10.65
N LEU A 51 1.84 15.45 9.97
CA LEU A 51 1.45 14.97 8.65
C LEU A 51 2.54 15.21 7.60
N THR A 52 3.26 16.33 7.67
CA THR A 52 4.39 16.62 6.76
C THR A 52 5.48 15.56 6.83
N ARG A 53 5.74 14.99 8.01
CA ARG A 53 6.69 13.89 8.17
C ARG A 53 6.10 12.59 7.64
N ILE A 54 4.86 12.28 7.97
CA ILE A 54 4.17 11.07 7.48
C ILE A 54 4.16 11.02 5.94
N ALA A 55 3.95 12.17 5.28
CA ALA A 55 3.99 12.28 3.83
C ALA A 55 5.34 11.84 3.22
N THR A 56 6.45 11.91 3.96
CA THR A 56 7.77 11.41 3.49
C THR A 56 7.92 9.89 3.57
N LEU A 57 7.05 9.20 4.32
CA LEU A 57 7.05 7.74 4.45
C LEU A 57 6.14 7.07 3.41
N ILE A 58 5.14 7.81 2.92
CA ILE A 58 4.15 7.34 1.93
C ILE A 58 4.62 7.57 0.49
N LYS A 59 5.43 8.60 0.27
CA LYS A 59 5.95 8.98 -1.06
C LYS A 59 7.04 8.03 -1.53
#